data_AF-A0A174J9T4-F1
#
_entry.id   AF-A0A174J9T4-F1
#
_cell.length_a   1.000
_cell.length_b   1.000
_cell.length_c   1.000
_cell.angle_alpha   90.00
_cell.angle_beta   90.00
_cell.angle_gamma   90.00
#
_symmetry.space_group_name_H-M   'P 1'
#
loop_
_entity.id
_entity.type
_entity.pdbx_description
1 polymer ?
#
loop_
_entity_poly.entity_id
_entity_poly.type
_entity_poly.pdbx_seq_one_letter_code
_entity_poly.pdbx_strand_id
1 'polypeptide(L)'
;MTSLTIEQKRVDIYPSAKPGSPVIYLNTFSNAVNSVYKNLMALGCPDFCLVAVSELKWDHDMTPWYMGPISKHDTPCTGGADDYLKLLLDEIMPEAEALLPGAPAWRGLAGYSLAGLFALYALYQTDVFARAASMSGSFWFEGIMEYVCSHEMKRKPDCLYFSLGDKESSTDNPILNVVQQNTQEIETLCHGKGIETTFVLNSGSHYQACNKRTAAGIHWILNR
;
A
#
# COMPACT_ATOMS: atom_id res chain seq x y z
N MET A 1 18.67 11.18 2.54
CA MET A 1 18.09 10.05 1.80
C MET A 1 19.24 9.15 1.41
N THR A 2 19.13 7.88 1.74
CA THR A 2 20.12 6.83 1.47
C THR A 2 19.44 5.77 0.62
N SER A 3 20.13 5.23 -0.37
CA SER A 3 19.59 4.18 -1.24
C SER A 3 20.38 2.89 -1.07
N LEU A 4 19.69 1.76 -1.05
CA LEU A 4 20.24 0.41 -1.05
C LEU A 4 19.67 -0.39 -2.23
N THR A 5 20.33 -1.51 -2.55
CA THR A 5 19.80 -2.52 -3.47
C THR A 5 19.79 -3.87 -2.75
N ILE A 6 18.61 -4.46 -2.62
CA ILE A 6 18.40 -5.75 -1.94
C ILE A 6 17.59 -6.62 -2.91
N GLU A 7 18.12 -7.80 -3.28
CA GLU A 7 17.47 -8.73 -4.22
C GLU A 7 16.94 -8.04 -5.49
N GLN A 8 17.77 -7.18 -6.11
CA GLN A 8 17.47 -6.37 -7.31
C GLN A 8 16.41 -5.28 -7.12
N LYS A 9 15.84 -5.12 -5.92
CA LYS A 9 14.92 -4.05 -5.58
C LYS A 9 15.68 -2.85 -5.07
N ARG A 10 15.23 -1.66 -5.45
CA ARG A 10 15.79 -0.40 -4.95
C ARG A 10 15.03 0.04 -3.71
N VAL A 11 15.75 0.30 -2.63
CA VAL A 11 15.20 0.76 -1.34
C VAL A 11 15.70 2.17 -1.05
N ASP A 12 14.82 3.17 -1.14
CA ASP A 12 15.12 4.57 -0.82
C ASP A 12 14.63 4.92 0.59
N ILE A 13 15.54 5.35 1.45
CA ILE A 13 15.30 5.59 2.88
C ILE A 13 15.39 7.09 3.18
N TYR A 14 14.31 7.63 3.72
CA TYR A 14 14.18 9.00 4.19
C TYR A 14 14.01 8.96 5.72
N PRO A 15 15.08 9.16 6.49
CA PRO A 15 15.00 9.09 7.95
C PRO A 15 14.24 10.29 8.53
N SER A 16 13.58 10.07 9.67
CA SER A 16 13.01 11.14 10.50
C SER A 16 14.09 12.02 11.12
N ALA A 17 13.66 13.14 11.73
CA ALA A 17 14.56 13.96 12.53
C ALA A 17 14.81 13.37 13.93
N LYS A 18 13.82 12.65 14.49
CA LYS A 18 13.85 12.12 15.86
C LYS A 18 13.82 10.58 15.89
N PRO A 19 14.48 9.95 16.89
CA PRO A 19 14.27 8.52 17.16
C PRO A 19 12.84 8.26 17.64
N GLY A 20 12.36 7.03 17.47
CA GLY A 20 11.00 6.65 17.88
C GLY A 20 9.90 7.23 17.00
N SER A 21 10.23 7.85 15.87
CA SER A 21 9.25 8.17 14.82
C SER A 21 8.72 6.90 14.15
N PRO A 22 7.49 6.91 13.62
CA PRO A 22 6.99 5.78 12.85
C PRO A 22 7.72 5.63 11.51
N VAL A 23 7.67 4.44 10.94
CA VAL A 23 8.16 4.19 9.57
C VAL A 23 7.01 3.78 8.66
N ILE A 24 6.97 4.36 7.47
CA ILE A 24 6.04 3.99 6.39
C ILE A 24 6.82 3.26 5.31
N TYR A 25 6.41 2.03 5.03
CA TYR A 25 6.86 1.25 3.89
C TYR A 25 5.95 1.57 2.69
N LEU A 26 6.54 2.05 1.60
CA LEU A 26 5.82 2.43 0.38
C LEU A 26 6.30 1.58 -0.79
N ASN A 27 5.45 0.70 -1.30
CA ASN A 27 5.71 -0.03 -2.54
C ASN A 27 5.28 0.84 -3.72
N THR A 28 6.21 1.16 -4.62
CA THR A 28 5.96 2.14 -5.68
C THR A 28 6.93 1.99 -6.86
N PHE A 29 6.62 2.68 -7.96
CA PHE A 29 7.55 2.83 -9.08
C PHE A 29 8.66 3.83 -8.72
N SER A 30 9.89 3.55 -9.16
CA SER A 30 11.10 4.31 -8.76
C SER A 30 11.03 5.80 -9.13
N ASN A 31 10.35 6.15 -10.22
CA ASN A 31 10.18 7.54 -10.67
C ASN A 31 9.21 8.36 -9.78
N ALA A 32 8.40 7.73 -8.93
CA ALA A 32 7.33 8.39 -8.17
C ALA A 32 7.76 8.83 -6.76
N VAL A 33 8.75 8.16 -6.15
CA VAL A 33 9.12 8.31 -4.73
C VAL A 33 9.38 9.78 -4.35
N ASN A 34 10.25 10.46 -5.11
CA ASN A 34 10.61 11.85 -4.84
C ASN A 34 9.41 12.81 -4.90
N SER A 35 8.45 12.53 -5.78
CA SER A 35 7.23 13.35 -5.90
C SER A 35 6.30 13.10 -4.72
N VAL A 36 6.10 11.84 -4.31
CA VAL A 36 5.32 11.50 -3.11
C VAL A 36 5.92 12.16 -1.87
N TYR A 37 7.22 12.02 -1.66
CA TYR A 37 7.91 12.61 -0.50
C TYR A 37 7.75 14.15 -0.45
N LYS A 38 7.91 14.84 -1.59
CA LYS A 38 7.67 16.30 -1.66
C LYS A 38 6.24 16.68 -1.26
N ASN A 39 5.23 15.91 -1.69
CA ASN A 39 3.85 16.16 -1.31
C ASN A 39 3.63 15.89 0.20
N LEU A 40 4.26 14.86 0.78
CA LEU A 40 4.19 14.60 2.22
C LEU A 40 4.78 15.76 3.04
N MET A 41 5.91 16.31 2.61
CA MET A 41 6.50 17.49 3.26
C MET A 41 5.58 18.71 3.14
N ALA A 42 4.96 18.92 1.98
CA ALA A 42 4.02 20.02 1.76
C ALA A 42 2.72 19.90 2.60
N LEU A 43 2.32 18.67 2.94
CA LEU A 43 1.18 18.40 3.83
C LEU A 43 1.50 18.61 5.32
N GLY A 44 2.76 18.90 5.68
CA GLY A 44 3.14 19.14 7.08
C GLY A 44 2.95 17.91 7.97
N CYS A 45 3.28 16.72 7.48
CA CYS A 45 3.15 15.48 8.24
C CYS A 45 3.94 15.53 9.58
N PRO A 46 3.47 14.85 10.64
CA PRO A 46 4.29 14.56 11.82
C PRO A 46 5.61 13.88 11.44
N ASP A 47 6.65 14.01 12.26
CA ASP A 47 7.98 13.45 11.97
C ASP A 47 7.94 11.92 11.80
N PHE A 48 8.43 11.43 10.66
CA PHE A 48 8.30 10.03 10.24
C PHE A 48 9.49 9.60 9.37
N CYS A 49 9.72 8.30 9.32
CA CYS A 49 10.61 7.67 8.35
C CYS A 49 9.80 7.19 7.13
N LEU A 50 10.33 7.33 5.92
CA LEU A 50 9.79 6.71 4.71
C LEU A 50 10.82 5.71 4.17
N VAL A 51 10.42 4.47 3.97
CA VAL A 51 11.18 3.46 3.25
C VAL A 51 10.40 3.11 1.99
N ALA A 52 10.88 3.55 0.84
CA ALA A 52 10.23 3.28 -0.43
C ALA A 52 10.93 2.13 -1.18
N VAL A 53 10.17 1.10 -1.54
CA VAL A 53 10.67 -0.05 -2.29
C VAL A 53 10.17 0.05 -3.74
N SER A 54 11.11 -0.04 -4.68
CA SER A 54 10.88 0.08 -6.11
C SER A 54 11.70 -0.95 -6.89
N GLU A 55 11.62 -0.93 -8.24
CA GLU A 55 12.14 -2.00 -9.11
C GLU A 55 11.49 -3.37 -8.79
N LEU A 56 10.21 -3.32 -8.41
CA LEU A 56 9.38 -4.50 -8.13
C LEU A 56 8.97 -5.17 -9.46
N LYS A 57 8.93 -6.51 -9.47
CA LYS A 57 8.25 -7.27 -10.51
C LYS A 57 6.75 -7.11 -10.29
N TRP A 58 6.20 -5.99 -10.75
CA TRP A 58 4.92 -5.45 -10.26
C TRP A 58 3.76 -6.47 -10.24
N ASP A 59 3.52 -7.18 -11.35
CA ASP A 59 2.42 -8.15 -11.45
C ASP A 59 2.73 -9.48 -10.72
N HIS A 60 3.96 -9.69 -10.26
CA HIS A 60 4.36 -10.82 -9.43
C HIS A 60 4.32 -10.45 -7.96
N ASP A 61 5.16 -9.49 -7.55
CA ASP A 61 5.40 -9.13 -6.16
C ASP A 61 4.16 -8.55 -5.46
N MET A 62 3.25 -7.90 -6.20
CA MET A 62 2.09 -7.20 -5.61
C MET A 62 0.82 -8.06 -5.61
N THR A 63 0.84 -9.27 -6.17
CA THR A 63 -0.36 -10.08 -6.42
C THR A 63 -0.38 -11.32 -5.54
N PRO A 64 -1.45 -11.56 -4.75
CA PRO A 64 -1.55 -12.69 -3.84
C PRO A 64 -1.52 -14.07 -4.51
N TRP A 65 -2.19 -14.20 -5.65
CA TRP A 65 -2.29 -15.45 -6.41
C TRP A 65 -2.34 -15.17 -7.90
N TYR A 66 -2.36 -16.23 -8.71
CA TYR A 66 -2.45 -16.11 -10.15
C TYR A 66 -3.78 -15.48 -10.59
N MET A 67 -3.71 -14.52 -11.50
CA MET A 67 -4.85 -14.01 -12.25
C MET A 67 -4.42 -13.77 -13.69
N GLY A 68 -5.21 -14.27 -14.65
CA GLY A 68 -4.92 -14.08 -16.07
C GLY A 68 -4.95 -12.59 -16.47
N PRO A 69 -4.38 -12.23 -17.64
CA PRO A 69 -4.45 -10.87 -18.15
C PRO A 69 -5.90 -10.38 -18.30
N ILE A 70 -6.19 -9.15 -17.85
CA ILE A 70 -7.53 -8.54 -17.99
C ILE A 70 -7.74 -7.88 -19.36
N SER A 71 -6.67 -7.71 -20.15
CA SER A 71 -6.70 -7.29 -21.54
C SER A 71 -5.59 -7.95 -22.35
N LYS A 72 -5.64 -7.83 -23.68
CA LYS A 72 -4.68 -8.46 -24.61
C LYS A 72 -3.23 -8.00 -24.44
N HIS A 73 -3.00 -6.83 -23.84
CA HIS A 73 -1.68 -6.23 -23.68
C HIS A 73 -1.15 -6.35 -22.24
N ASP A 74 -1.96 -6.86 -21.33
CA ASP A 74 -1.56 -7.00 -19.93
C ASP A 74 -0.74 -8.28 -19.73
N THR A 75 0.15 -8.19 -18.77
CA THR A 75 0.89 -9.31 -18.20
C THR A 75 -0.01 -10.06 -17.19
N PRO A 76 0.13 -11.39 -17.08
CA PRO A 76 -0.57 -12.12 -16.04
C PRO A 76 -0.04 -11.72 -14.67
N CYS A 77 -0.93 -11.67 -13.70
CA CYS A 77 -0.56 -11.62 -12.29
C CYS A 77 -0.16 -13.02 -11.85
N THR A 78 1.02 -13.18 -11.25
CA THR A 78 1.64 -14.51 -11.08
C THR A 78 1.68 -15.03 -9.65
N GLY A 79 1.24 -14.26 -8.65
CA GLY A 79 1.11 -14.74 -7.28
C GLY A 79 2.42 -14.78 -6.49
N GLY A 80 3.15 -13.67 -6.43
CA GLY A 80 4.44 -13.55 -5.73
C GLY A 80 4.39 -12.77 -4.42
N ALA A 81 3.20 -12.37 -3.93
CA ALA A 81 3.10 -11.50 -2.76
C ALA A 81 3.66 -12.11 -1.47
N ASP A 82 3.55 -13.43 -1.27
CA ASP A 82 4.09 -14.07 -0.06
C ASP A 82 5.62 -14.06 -0.05
N ASP A 83 6.25 -14.38 -1.19
CA ASP A 83 7.70 -14.34 -1.36
C ASP A 83 8.22 -12.90 -1.19
N TYR A 84 7.51 -11.92 -1.78
CA TYR A 84 7.86 -10.52 -1.60
C TYR A 84 7.68 -10.05 -0.15
N LEU A 85 6.59 -10.44 0.52
CA LEU A 85 6.37 -10.08 1.91
C LEU A 85 7.45 -10.69 2.81
N LYS A 86 7.88 -11.91 2.54
CA LYS A 86 9.00 -12.54 3.25
C LYS A 86 10.28 -11.74 3.07
N LEU A 87 10.64 -11.37 1.83
CA LEU A 87 11.80 -10.52 1.55
C LEU A 87 11.69 -9.15 2.26
N LEU A 88 10.50 -8.56 2.26
CA LEU A 88 10.24 -7.29 2.93
C LEU A 88 10.54 -7.42 4.43
N LEU A 89 9.96 -8.42 5.09
CA LEU A 89 10.07 -8.63 6.54
C LEU A 89 11.47 -9.07 6.99
N ASP A 90 12.09 -10.00 6.26
CA ASP A 90 13.30 -10.70 6.71
C ASP A 90 14.58 -9.98 6.31
N GLU A 91 14.57 -9.15 5.25
CA GLU A 91 15.78 -8.53 4.70
C GLU A 91 15.64 -7.00 4.58
N ILE A 92 14.63 -6.51 3.84
CA ILE A 92 14.50 -5.07 3.56
C ILE A 92 14.27 -4.28 4.84
N MET A 93 13.35 -4.73 5.69
CA MET A 93 13.00 -4.02 6.92
C MET A 93 14.18 -3.95 7.91
N PRO A 94 14.87 -5.06 8.24
CA PRO A 94 16.07 -4.99 9.10
C PRO A 94 17.16 -4.07 8.57
N GLU A 95 17.49 -4.13 7.27
CA GLU A 95 18.52 -3.27 6.68
C GLU A 95 18.12 -1.79 6.65
N ALA A 96 16.87 -1.50 6.31
CA ALA A 96 16.37 -0.14 6.29
C ALA A 96 16.30 0.46 7.70
N GLU A 97 15.81 -0.30 8.69
CA GLU A 97 15.66 0.14 10.08
C GLU A 97 17.00 0.37 10.79
N ALA A 98 18.05 -0.37 10.42
CA ALA A 98 19.41 -0.13 10.90
C ALA A 98 19.98 1.25 10.49
N LEU A 99 19.41 1.87 9.46
CA LEU A 99 19.79 3.21 8.98
C LEU A 99 18.86 4.33 9.49
N LEU A 100 17.85 3.99 10.30
CA LEU A 100 16.96 4.98 10.91
C LEU A 100 17.57 5.55 12.20
N PRO A 101 17.13 6.75 12.66
CA PRO A 101 17.64 7.35 13.89
C PRO A 101 17.39 6.53 15.17
N GLY A 102 16.49 5.54 15.11
CA GLY A 102 16.18 4.61 16.19
C GLY A 102 15.07 3.65 15.78
N ALA A 103 14.72 2.71 16.67
CA ALA A 103 13.64 1.76 16.42
C ALA A 103 12.30 2.50 16.16
N PRO A 104 11.52 2.10 15.13
CA PRO A 104 10.26 2.75 14.84
C PRO A 104 9.22 2.53 15.95
N ALA A 105 8.43 3.56 16.29
CA ALA A 105 7.33 3.40 17.25
C ALA A 105 6.21 2.48 16.74
N TRP A 106 5.96 2.53 15.43
CA TRP A 106 5.07 1.63 14.72
C TRP A 106 5.43 1.61 13.23
N ARG A 107 4.91 0.61 12.52
CA ARG A 107 5.16 0.39 11.10
C ARG A 107 3.86 0.49 10.32
N GLY A 108 3.87 1.29 9.25
CA GLY A 108 2.76 1.41 8.32
C GLY A 108 3.13 0.87 6.94
N LEU A 109 2.14 0.37 6.21
CA LEU A 109 2.29 -0.07 4.82
C LEU A 109 1.39 0.75 3.89
N ALA A 110 1.93 1.24 2.79
CA ALA A 110 1.17 2.04 1.83
C ALA A 110 1.45 1.59 0.39
N GLY A 111 0.43 1.69 -0.45
CA GLY A 111 0.55 1.36 -1.87
C GLY A 111 -0.57 1.92 -2.73
N TYR A 112 -0.28 2.03 -4.02
CA TYR A 112 -1.22 2.47 -5.06
C TYR A 112 -1.52 1.33 -6.04
N SER A 113 -2.76 1.17 -6.50
CA SER A 113 -3.11 0.10 -7.47
C SER A 113 -2.86 -1.30 -6.89
N LEU A 114 -2.12 -2.17 -7.60
CA LEU A 114 -1.73 -3.49 -7.08
C LEU A 114 -0.92 -3.39 -5.77
N ALA A 115 -0.12 -2.35 -5.56
CA ALA A 115 0.52 -2.13 -4.27
C ALA A 115 -0.49 -1.81 -3.15
N GLY A 116 -1.65 -1.22 -3.48
CA GLY A 116 -2.76 -1.04 -2.55
C GLY A 116 -3.50 -2.35 -2.24
N LEU A 117 -3.58 -3.26 -3.21
CA LEU A 117 -4.03 -4.64 -2.99
C LEU A 117 -3.08 -5.37 -2.03
N PHE A 118 -1.77 -5.32 -2.31
CA PHE A 118 -0.73 -5.88 -1.44
C PHE A 118 -0.79 -5.31 -0.02
N ALA A 119 -1.01 -3.99 0.12
CA ALA A 119 -1.06 -3.33 1.43
C ALA A 119 -2.18 -3.89 2.33
N LEU A 120 -3.35 -4.20 1.76
CA LEU A 120 -4.42 -4.87 2.49
C LEU A 120 -4.09 -6.34 2.74
N TYR A 121 -3.65 -7.05 1.71
CA TYR A 121 -3.32 -8.48 1.76
C TYR A 121 -2.29 -8.80 2.85
N ALA A 122 -1.23 -8.01 2.98
CA ALA A 122 -0.17 -8.22 3.95
C ALA A 122 -0.68 -8.25 5.41
N LEU A 123 -1.78 -7.54 5.73
CA LEU A 123 -2.38 -7.55 7.07
C LEU A 123 -2.97 -8.92 7.46
N TYR A 124 -3.29 -9.75 6.47
CA TYR A 124 -3.74 -11.13 6.67
C TYR A 124 -2.58 -12.12 6.81
N GLN A 125 -1.36 -11.69 6.47
CA GLN A 125 -0.16 -12.52 6.49
C GLN A 125 0.76 -12.24 7.67
N THR A 126 0.80 -11.00 8.17
CA THR A 126 1.70 -10.59 9.26
C THR A 126 1.05 -9.61 10.23
N ASP A 127 1.52 -9.60 11.48
CA ASP A 127 1.12 -8.68 12.55
C ASP A 127 2.07 -7.48 12.72
N VAL A 128 3.05 -7.35 11.83
CA VAL A 128 4.11 -6.33 11.93
C VAL A 128 3.60 -4.92 11.61
N PHE A 129 2.59 -4.79 10.76
CA PHE A 129 2.03 -3.48 10.37
C PHE A 129 0.86 -3.09 11.27
N ALA A 130 0.99 -1.93 11.93
CA ALA A 130 -0.07 -1.39 12.78
C ALA A 130 -1.10 -0.60 11.97
N ARG A 131 -0.73 -0.05 10.80
CA ARG A 131 -1.57 0.85 9.99
C ARG A 131 -1.34 0.57 8.51
N ALA A 132 -2.34 0.79 7.67
CA ALA A 132 -2.16 0.70 6.23
C ALA A 132 -2.96 1.73 5.43
N ALA A 133 -2.44 2.11 4.26
CA ALA A 133 -3.10 2.98 3.31
C ALA A 133 -3.12 2.36 1.91
N SER A 134 -4.32 2.11 1.39
CA SER A 134 -4.57 1.56 0.07
C SER A 134 -5.20 2.62 -0.83
N MET A 135 -4.42 3.16 -1.76
CA MET A 135 -4.87 4.19 -2.70
C MET A 135 -5.19 3.56 -4.05
N SER A 136 -6.42 3.74 -4.52
CA SER A 136 -6.91 3.07 -5.72
C SER A 136 -6.57 1.58 -5.73
N GLY A 137 -6.74 0.92 -4.58
CA GLY A 137 -6.39 -0.49 -4.42
C GLY A 137 -7.11 -1.34 -5.44
N SER A 138 -6.40 -2.29 -6.06
CA SER A 138 -6.96 -3.15 -7.11
C SER A 138 -7.94 -4.19 -6.55
N PHE A 139 -8.99 -3.75 -5.86
CA PHE A 139 -10.01 -4.63 -5.27
C PHE A 139 -11.02 -5.16 -6.30
N TRP A 140 -10.75 -4.95 -7.59
CA TRP A 140 -11.31 -5.74 -8.68
C TRP A 140 -10.62 -7.11 -8.86
N PHE A 141 -9.48 -7.33 -8.20
CA PHE A 141 -8.69 -8.55 -8.33
C PHE A 141 -9.49 -9.78 -7.93
N GLU A 142 -9.50 -10.80 -8.78
CA GLU A 142 -10.34 -11.98 -8.61
C GLU A 142 -10.06 -12.68 -7.27
N GLY A 143 -11.10 -13.04 -6.54
CA GLY A 143 -11.01 -13.73 -5.24
C GLY A 143 -10.73 -12.84 -4.02
N ILE A 144 -10.41 -11.55 -4.19
CA ILE A 144 -10.01 -10.71 -3.05
C ILE A 144 -11.13 -10.53 -2.01
N MET A 145 -12.38 -10.38 -2.47
CA MET A 145 -13.53 -10.23 -1.58
C MET A 145 -13.79 -11.52 -0.79
N GLU A 146 -13.70 -12.69 -1.44
CA GLU A 146 -13.81 -13.98 -0.76
C GLU A 146 -12.71 -14.12 0.29
N TYR A 147 -11.48 -13.76 -0.06
CA TYR A 147 -10.34 -13.81 0.85
C TYR A 147 -10.55 -12.94 2.09
N VAL A 148 -10.91 -11.66 1.89
CA VAL A 148 -11.19 -10.70 2.98
C VAL A 148 -12.32 -11.17 3.91
N CYS A 149 -13.35 -11.81 3.35
CA CYS A 149 -14.51 -12.30 4.11
C CYS A 149 -14.25 -13.62 4.85
N SER A 150 -13.35 -14.47 4.34
CA SER A 150 -13.09 -15.81 4.87
C SER A 150 -11.87 -15.91 5.79
N HIS A 151 -11.04 -14.86 5.84
CA HIS A 151 -9.82 -14.83 6.63
C HIS A 151 -9.87 -13.73 7.70
N GLU A 152 -9.02 -13.86 8.72
CA GLU A 152 -8.81 -12.83 9.74
C GLU A 152 -7.43 -12.20 9.59
N MET A 153 -7.34 -10.89 9.83
CA MET A 153 -6.05 -10.19 9.89
C MET A 153 -5.24 -10.74 11.07
N LYS A 154 -3.91 -10.84 10.93
CA LYS A 154 -3.04 -11.41 11.99
C LYS A 154 -3.04 -10.59 13.27
N ARG A 155 -3.32 -9.29 13.15
CA ARG A 155 -3.67 -8.40 14.25
C ARG A 155 -4.79 -7.47 13.82
N LYS A 156 -5.44 -6.85 14.78
CA LYS A 156 -6.29 -5.68 14.52
C LYS A 156 -5.40 -4.47 14.22
N PRO A 157 -5.48 -3.85 13.01
CA PRO A 157 -4.81 -2.60 12.73
C PRO A 157 -5.41 -1.46 13.56
N ASP A 158 -4.60 -0.44 13.86
CA ASP A 158 -5.05 0.78 14.54
C ASP A 158 -5.99 1.56 13.60
N CYS A 159 -5.59 1.72 12.34
CA CYS A 159 -6.40 2.38 11.32
C CYS A 159 -6.07 1.93 9.89
N LEU A 160 -7.06 2.06 9.00
CA LEU A 160 -6.94 1.75 7.56
C LEU A 160 -7.50 2.90 6.71
N TYR A 161 -6.72 3.33 5.72
CA TYR A 161 -7.13 4.33 4.75
C TYR A 161 -7.42 3.68 3.40
N PHE A 162 -8.59 3.97 2.83
CA PHE A 162 -8.96 3.59 1.48
C PHE A 162 -9.29 4.82 0.64
N SER A 163 -8.91 4.80 -0.63
CA SER A 163 -9.36 5.83 -1.56
C SER A 163 -9.49 5.32 -2.98
N LEU A 164 -10.28 6.03 -3.79
CA LEU A 164 -10.47 5.75 -5.21
C LEU A 164 -10.72 7.07 -5.96
N GLY A 165 -10.50 7.09 -7.26
CA GLY A 165 -11.01 8.10 -8.19
C GLY A 165 -12.48 7.84 -8.54
N ASP A 166 -13.28 8.91 -8.61
CA ASP A 166 -14.72 8.89 -8.94
C ASP A 166 -15.05 8.40 -10.35
N LYS A 167 -14.05 8.25 -11.23
CA LYS A 167 -14.19 7.70 -12.58
C LYS A 167 -13.60 6.29 -12.74
N GLU A 168 -13.07 5.69 -11.68
CA GLU A 168 -12.40 4.37 -11.80
C GLU A 168 -13.38 3.23 -12.08
N SER A 169 -14.60 3.30 -11.55
CA SER A 169 -15.69 2.36 -11.82
C SER A 169 -16.44 2.67 -13.12
N SER A 170 -16.17 3.81 -13.77
CA SER A 170 -16.84 4.27 -15.00
C SER A 170 -16.23 3.60 -16.25
N THR A 171 -16.31 2.27 -16.32
CA THR A 171 -15.79 1.45 -17.43
C THR A 171 -16.74 0.31 -17.77
N ASP A 172 -16.78 -0.08 -19.04
CA ASP A 172 -17.56 -1.23 -19.51
C ASP A 172 -16.88 -2.58 -19.20
N ASN A 173 -15.64 -2.57 -18.72
CA ASN A 173 -14.96 -3.79 -18.31
C ASN A 173 -15.57 -4.33 -17.00
N PRO A 174 -16.26 -5.48 -17.02
CA PRO A 174 -16.94 -6.02 -15.85
C PRO A 174 -15.99 -6.47 -14.73
N ILE A 175 -14.71 -6.69 -15.05
CA ILE A 175 -13.69 -6.97 -14.03
C ILE A 175 -13.40 -5.69 -13.25
N LEU A 176 -13.21 -4.56 -13.94
CA LEU A 176 -12.74 -3.33 -13.30
C LEU A 176 -13.86 -2.50 -12.67
N ASN A 177 -15.08 -2.55 -13.21
CA ASN A 177 -16.17 -1.66 -12.78
C ASN A 177 -16.64 -1.90 -11.33
N VAL A 178 -16.36 -3.07 -10.75
CA VAL A 178 -16.68 -3.43 -9.37
C VAL A 178 -15.75 -2.80 -8.33
N VAL A 179 -14.62 -2.21 -8.76
CA VAL A 179 -13.56 -1.73 -7.84
C VAL A 179 -14.08 -0.79 -6.76
N GLN A 180 -15.02 0.10 -7.10
CA GLN A 180 -15.59 1.03 -6.13
C GLN A 180 -16.48 0.32 -5.11
N GLN A 181 -17.39 -0.54 -5.58
CA GLN A 181 -18.25 -1.32 -4.71
C GLN A 181 -17.41 -2.17 -3.74
N ASN A 182 -16.44 -2.91 -4.27
CA ASN A 182 -15.55 -3.76 -3.46
C ASN A 182 -14.75 -2.94 -2.44
N THR A 183 -14.25 -1.76 -2.81
CA THR A 183 -13.54 -0.87 -1.87
C THR A 183 -14.45 -0.43 -0.72
N GLN A 184 -15.69 -0.04 -1.02
CA GLN A 184 -16.66 0.39 0.00
C GLN A 184 -17.11 -0.77 0.89
N GLU A 185 -17.28 -1.96 0.33
CA GLU A 185 -17.60 -3.18 1.09
C GLU A 185 -16.45 -3.58 2.03
N ILE A 186 -15.20 -3.58 1.55
CA ILE A 186 -14.01 -3.83 2.39
C ILE A 186 -13.93 -2.81 3.53
N GLU A 187 -14.14 -1.53 3.24
CA GLU A 187 -14.13 -0.48 4.26
C GLU A 187 -15.22 -0.72 5.31
N THR A 188 -16.45 -1.03 4.87
CA THR A 188 -17.57 -1.34 5.76
C THR A 188 -17.29 -2.56 6.64
N LEU A 189 -16.69 -3.61 6.08
CA LEU A 189 -16.28 -4.81 6.83
C LEU A 189 -15.23 -4.49 7.90
N CYS A 190 -14.22 -3.69 7.55
CA CYS A 190 -13.18 -3.27 8.49
C CYS A 190 -13.76 -2.40 9.60
N HIS A 191 -14.64 -1.45 9.26
CA HIS A 191 -15.37 -0.63 10.23
C HIS A 191 -16.21 -1.49 11.18
N GLY A 192 -16.91 -2.51 10.65
CA GLY A 192 -17.71 -3.46 11.44
C GLY A 192 -16.87 -4.31 12.40
N LYS A 193 -15.59 -4.56 12.09
CA LYS A 193 -14.59 -5.17 13.00
C LYS A 193 -14.03 -4.17 14.03
N GLY A 194 -14.53 -2.93 14.03
CA GLY A 194 -14.15 -1.84 14.92
C GLY A 194 -12.76 -1.29 14.65
N ILE A 195 -12.25 -1.42 13.42
CA ILE A 195 -11.00 -0.80 12.98
C ILE A 195 -11.33 0.64 12.56
N GLU A 196 -10.51 1.63 12.94
CA GLU A 196 -10.73 2.99 12.46
C GLU A 196 -10.45 3.05 10.94
N THR A 197 -11.48 3.30 10.15
CA THR A 197 -11.38 3.31 8.69
C THR A 197 -11.92 4.57 8.06
N THR A 198 -11.44 4.87 6.86
CA THR A 198 -12.06 5.87 5.99
C THR A 198 -12.00 5.45 4.53
N PHE A 199 -13.00 5.86 3.77
CA PHE A 199 -13.00 5.79 2.31
C PHE A 199 -13.13 7.19 1.71
N VAL A 200 -12.18 7.56 0.84
CA VAL A 200 -12.15 8.86 0.16
C VAL A 200 -12.33 8.71 -1.35
N LEU A 201 -13.37 9.33 -1.89
CA LEU A 201 -13.53 9.52 -3.34
C LEU A 201 -12.83 10.80 -3.79
N ASN A 202 -11.86 10.65 -4.69
CA ASN A 202 -11.11 11.72 -5.31
C ASN A 202 -11.67 12.01 -6.70
N SER A 203 -11.64 13.27 -7.15
CA SER A 203 -11.98 13.54 -8.55
C SER A 203 -10.92 12.98 -9.50
N GLY A 204 -11.36 12.26 -10.53
CA GLY A 204 -10.54 11.78 -11.65
C GLY A 204 -10.44 10.26 -11.78
N SER A 205 -9.71 9.80 -12.80
CA SER A 205 -9.46 8.37 -13.07
C SER A 205 -8.32 7.79 -12.22
N HIS A 206 -8.01 6.51 -12.44
CA HIS A 206 -6.95 5.75 -11.76
C HIS A 206 -5.56 6.39 -11.93
N TYR A 207 -5.29 7.03 -13.07
CA TYR A 207 -3.96 7.55 -13.42
C TYR A 207 -3.77 9.04 -13.08
N GLN A 208 -4.75 9.66 -12.42
CA GLN A 208 -4.71 11.09 -12.12
C GLN A 208 -4.28 11.35 -10.68
N ALA A 209 -3.34 12.29 -10.52
CA ALA A 209 -2.87 12.76 -9.22
C ALA A 209 -2.34 11.66 -8.27
N CYS A 210 -1.85 10.54 -8.80
CA CYS A 210 -1.38 9.37 -8.04
C CYS A 210 -0.46 9.77 -6.87
N ASN A 211 0.57 10.58 -7.14
CA ASN A 211 1.53 11.00 -6.10
C ASN A 211 0.89 11.83 -4.98
N LYS A 212 -0.11 12.67 -5.30
CA LYS A 212 -0.84 13.48 -4.32
C LYS A 212 -1.79 12.61 -3.49
N ARG A 213 -2.50 11.68 -4.14
CA ARG A 213 -3.40 10.73 -3.47
C ARG A 213 -2.63 9.79 -2.55
N THR A 214 -1.48 9.26 -2.99
CA THR A 214 -0.56 8.48 -2.15
C THR A 214 -0.12 9.27 -0.93
N ALA A 215 0.31 10.52 -1.11
CA ALA A 215 0.71 11.38 0.01
C ALA A 215 -0.46 11.68 0.96
N ALA A 216 -1.68 11.86 0.45
CA ALA A 216 -2.87 12.10 1.27
C ALA A 216 -3.21 10.88 2.15
N GLY A 217 -3.15 9.67 1.61
CA GLY A 217 -3.39 8.44 2.38
C GLY A 217 -2.34 8.20 3.47
N ILE A 218 -1.06 8.38 3.14
CA ILE A 218 0.04 8.30 4.12
C ILE A 218 -0.10 9.39 5.19
N HIS A 219 -0.41 10.62 4.80
CA HIS A 219 -0.65 11.73 5.74
C HIS A 219 -1.79 11.40 6.70
N TRP A 220 -2.88 10.79 6.22
CA TRP A 220 -4.01 10.40 7.06
C TRP A 220 -3.58 9.40 8.14
N ILE A 221 -2.90 8.31 7.78
CA ILE A 221 -2.48 7.28 8.75
C ILE A 221 -1.42 7.78 9.73
N LEU A 222 -0.65 8.82 9.37
CA LEU A 222 0.31 9.46 10.28
C LEU A 222 -0.36 10.34 11.34
N ASN A 223 -1.59 10.83 11.08
CA ASN A 223 -2.34 11.73 11.97
C ASN A 223 -3.46 11.00 12.73
N ARG A 224 -3.25 9.73 13.06
CA ARG A 224 -4.14 8.91 13.88
C ARG A 224 -3.47 8.49 15.17
#